data_AF-A0A5N3PJA0-F1
#
_entry.id   AF-A0A5N3PJA0-F1
#
_cell.length_a   1.000
_cell.length_b   1.000
_cell.length_c   1.000
_cell.angle_alpha   90.00
_cell.angle_beta   90.00
_cell.angle_gamma   90.00
#
_symmetry.space_group_name_H-M   'P 1'
#
loop_
_entity.id
_entity.type
_entity.pdbx_description
1 polymer ?
#
loop_
_entity_poly.entity_id
_entity_poly.type
_entity_poly.pdbx_seq_one_letter_code
_entity_poly.pdbx_strand_id
1 'polypeptide(L)' 'MFRNAQRPLLFCAVPEDYPVPGFVIAEGWLFERSLHPADAPPPGFHSRAASAGVRFNGFYLFHLIA' A
#
# COMPACT_ATOMS: atom_id res chain seq x y z
N MET A 1 5.21 -1.62 -2.01
CA MET A 1 4.20 -1.70 -0.92
C MET A 1 4.92 -1.70 0.41
N PHE A 2 4.36 -1.00 1.39
CA PHE A 2 4.92 -0.84 2.72
C PHE A 2 3.98 -1.41 3.77
N ARG A 3 4.54 -1.99 4.84
CA ARG A 3 3.83 -2.53 5.99
C ARG A 3 4.06 -1.64 7.20
N ASN A 4 3.01 -1.36 7.97
CA ASN A 4 3.15 -0.60 9.20
C ASN A 4 3.82 -1.47 10.29
N ALA A 5 4.89 -0.98 10.93
CA ALA A 5 5.60 -1.76 11.95
C ALA A 5 4.78 -2.01 13.22
N GLN A 6 3.91 -1.08 13.60
CA GLN A 6 3.08 -1.17 14.81
C GLN A 6 1.75 -1.89 14.55
N ARG A 7 1.26 -1.87 13.31
CA ARG A 7 0.02 -2.49 12.87
C ARG A 7 0.30 -3.47 11.74
N PRO A 8 0.72 -4.71 12.04
CA PRO A 8 1.16 -5.71 11.07
C PRO A 8 0.23 -5.98 9.89
N LEU A 9 -1.08 -5.82 10.08
CA LEU A 9 -2.09 -6.06 9.05
C LEU A 9 -2.37 -4.82 8.19
N LEU A 10 -1.81 -3.66 8.51
CA LEU A 10 -2.03 -2.43 7.77
C LEU A 10 -0.92 -2.21 6.73
N PHE A 11 -1.32 -2.07 5.47
CA PHE A 11 -0.43 -1.90 4.33
C PHE A 11 -0.74 -0.62 3.54
N CYS A 12 0.31 -0.05 2.95
CA CYS A 12 0.25 1.11 2.06
C CYS A 12 0.87 0.75 0.72
N ALA A 13 0.06 0.76 -0.34
CA ALA A 13 0.53 0.65 -1.71
C ALA A 13 0.77 2.06 -2.28
N VAL A 14 1.96 2.26 -2.86
CA VAL A 14 2.36 3.49 -3.55
C VAL A 14 2.88 3.07 -4.91
N PRO A 15 2.41 3.67 -6.02
CA PRO A 15 2.98 3.44 -7.34
C PRO A 15 4.45 3.84 -7.38
N GLU A 16 5.27 3.14 -8.18
CA GLU A 16 6.72 3.41 -8.26
C GLU A 16 7.05 4.77 -8.88
N ASP A 17 6.14 5.31 -9.69
CA ASP A 17 6.22 6.61 -10.34
C ASP A 17 5.70 7.78 -9.46
N TYR A 18 5.27 7.50 -8.24
CA TYR A 18 4.72 8.49 -7.30
C TYR A 18 5.66 8.73 -6.13
N PRO A 19 5.70 9.96 -5.57
CA PRO A 19 6.45 10.21 -4.35
C PRO A 19 5.87 9.41 -3.19
N VAL A 20 6.74 8.82 -2.37
CA VAL A 20 6.34 8.13 -1.14
C VAL A 20 5.72 9.16 -0.17
N PRO A 21 4.49 8.94 0.34
CA PRO A 21 3.85 9.87 1.26
C PRO A 21 4.65 10.06 2.55
N GLY A 22 4.69 11.29 3.07
CA GLY A 22 5.50 11.63 4.25
C GLY A 22 5.19 10.80 5.51
N PHE A 23 3.93 10.40 5.73
CA PHE A 23 3.56 9.55 6.87
C PHE A 23 4.18 8.15 6.79
N VAL A 24 4.40 7.61 5.59
CA VAL A 24 5.07 6.31 5.40
C VAL A 24 6.52 6.39 5.89
N ILE A 25 7.18 7.52 5.62
CA ILE A 25 8.56 7.77 6.06
C ILE A 25 8.60 8.02 7.57
N ALA A 26 7.66 8.80 8.11
CA ALA A 26 7.67 9.25 9.50
C ALA A 26 7.19 8.20 10.52
N GLU A 27 6.27 7.31 10.14
CA GLU A 27 5.59 6.41 11.09
C GLU A 27 6.17 4.98 11.14
N GLY A 28 7.41 4.79 10.71
CA GLY A 28 8.08 3.49 10.82
C GLY A 28 7.43 2.42 9.95
N TRP A 29 7.10 2.75 8.71
CA TRP A 29 6.67 1.76 7.73
C TRP A 29 7.89 1.08 7.10
N LEU A 30 7.77 -0.22 6.84
CA LEU A 30 8.82 -1.04 6.25
C LEU A 30 8.44 -1.40 4.82
N PHE A 31 9.39 -1.28 3.89
CA PHE A 31 9.19 -1.81 2.54
C PHE A 31 9.02 -3.34 2.63
N GLU A 32 7.92 -3.87 2.09
CA GLU A 32 7.63 -5.30 2.13
C GLU A 32 7.92 -5.95 0.77
N ARG A 33 7.26 -5.45 -0.30
CA ARG A 33 7.41 -5.97 -1.68
C ARG A 33 6.83 -5.01 -2.71
N SER A 34 7.21 -5.16 -3.97
CA SER A 34 6.44 -4.61 -5.10
C SER A 34 5.21 -5.48 -5.40
N LEU A 35 4.21 -4.86 -6.02
CA LEU A 35 3.01 -5.52 -6.52
C LEU A 35 3.03 -5.40 -8.04
N HIS A 36 3.17 -6.51 -8.76
CA HIS A 36 3.07 -6.48 -10.22
C HIS A 36 1.63 -6.75 -10.65
N PRO A 37 1.15 -6.14 -11.75
CA PRO A 37 -0.21 -6.39 -12.25
C PRO A 37 -0.49 -7.86 -12.60
N ALA A 38 0.55 -8.65 -12.86
CA ALA A 38 0.45 -10.08 -13.12
C ALA A 38 0.34 -10.93 -11.84
N ASP A 39 0.64 -10.37 -10.68
CA ASP A 39 0.57 -11.07 -9.40
C ASP A 39 -0.89 -11.17 -8.93
N ALA A 40 -1.21 -12.25 -8.22
CA ALA A 40 -2.45 -12.29 -7.45
C ALA A 40 -2.43 -11.16 -6.39
N PRO A 41 -3.50 -10.36 -6.27
CA PRO A 41 -3.55 -9.31 -5.27
C PRO A 41 -3.50 -9.91 -3.85
N PRO A 42 -2.83 -9.24 -2.89
CA PRO A 42 -2.85 -9.66 -1.49
C PRO A 42 -4.28 -9.74 -0.95
N PRO A 43 -4.56 -10.61 0.03
CA PRO A 43 -5.86 -10.63 0.70
C PRO A 43 -6.25 -9.24 1.23
N GLY A 44 -7.49 -8.84 1.02
CA GLY A 44 -7.98 -7.50 1.38
C GLY A 44 -7.58 -6.37 0.42
N PHE A 45 -6.73 -6.63 -0.58
CA PHE A 45 -6.41 -5.66 -1.62
C PHE A 45 -7.54 -5.58 -2.66
N HIS A 46 -8.09 -4.39 -2.87
CA HIS A 46 -9.14 -4.17 -3.87
C HIS A 46 -8.66 -3.25 -4.99
N SER A 47 -8.42 -3.80 -6.19
CA SER A 47 -7.83 -3.06 -7.31
C SER A 47 -8.59 -1.79 -7.69
N ARG A 48 -9.93 -1.81 -7.66
CA ARG A 48 -10.75 -0.62 -7.96
C ARG A 48 -10.58 0.48 -6.89
N ALA A 49 -10.52 0.09 -5.62
CA ALA A 49 -10.28 1.02 -4.53
C ALA A 49 -8.84 1.56 -4.58
N ALA A 50 -7.87 0.71 -4.95
CA ALA A 50 -6.49 1.11 -5.16
C ALA A 50 -6.36 2.18 -6.27
N SER A 51 -6.97 1.95 -7.44
CA SER A 51 -6.99 2.93 -8.53
C SER A 51 -7.60 4.26 -8.10
N ALA A 52 -8.72 4.22 -7.35
CA ALA A 52 -9.35 5.44 -6.86
C ALA A 52 -8.48 6.15 -5.80
N GLY A 53 -7.97 5.42 -4.82
CA GLY A 53 -7.12 5.95 -3.75
C GLY A 53 -5.85 6.60 -4.31
N VAL A 54 -5.17 5.93 -5.23
CA VAL A 54 -3.99 6.48 -5.91
C VAL A 54 -4.33 7.76 -6.68
N ARG A 55 -5.43 7.76 -7.44
CA ARG A 55 -5.84 8.95 -8.22
C ARG A 55 -6.08 10.19 -7.34
N PHE A 56 -6.63 10.02 -6.14
CA PHE A 56 -6.98 11.14 -5.27
C PHE A 56 -5.92 11.48 -4.23
N ASN A 57 -5.15 10.50 -3.76
CA ASN A 57 -4.24 10.64 -2.62
C ASN A 57 -2.77 10.32 -2.97
N GLY A 58 -2.50 9.70 -4.12
CA GLY A 58 -1.17 9.19 -4.49
C GLY A 58 -0.79 7.86 -3.83
N PHE A 59 -1.67 7.27 -3.01
CA PHE A 59 -1.44 6.00 -2.34
C PHE A 59 -2.76 5.26 -2.05
N TYR A 60 -2.66 4.00 -1.61
CA TYR A 60 -3.80 3.20 -1.16
C TYR A 60 -3.48 2.44 0.13
N LEU A 61 -4.30 2.67 1.16
CA LEU A 61 -4.24 1.95 2.44
C LEU A 61 -5.26 0.81 2.45
N PHE A 62 -4.86 -0.34 2.96
CA PHE A 62 -5.74 -1.49 3.13
C PHE A 62 -5.29 -2.37 4.30
N HIS A 63 -6.22 -3.17 4.81
CA HIS A 63 -5.91 -4.20 5.78
C HIS A 63 -5.80 -5.56 5.09
N LEU A 64 -4.78 -6.31 5.44
CA LEU A 64 -4.67 -7.71 5.05
C LEU A 64 -5.68 -8.52 5.86
N ILE A 65 -6.48 -9.33 5.17
CA ILE A 65 -7.48 -10.20 5.79
C ILE A 65 -6.94 -11.62 5.74
N ALA A 66 -6.80 -12.26 6.91
CA ALA A 66 -6.37 -13.65 7.03
C ALA A 66 -7.54 -14.63 6.83
#